data_AF-A0A811GAI4-F1
#
_entry.id   AF-A0A811GAI4-F1
#
_cell.length_a   1.000
_cell.length_b   1.000
_cell.length_c   1.000
_cell.angle_alpha   90.00
_cell.angle_beta   90.00
_cell.angle_gamma   90.00
#
_symmetry.space_group_name_H-M   'P 1'
#
loop_
_entity.id
_entity.type
_entity.pdbx_description
1 polymer ?
#
loop_
_entity_poly.entity_id
_entity_poly.type
_entity_poly.pdbx_seq_one_letter_code
_entity_poly.pdbx_strand_id
1 'polypeptide(L)'
;MQDAIAVQSLKSDIALLRQNIWPPANLANVEGLPIYYGSKVEVDEYYRQWTGLIERAQDLFQPFMEDEKLDAVHLPSHLNLPLFYFHVDRIRINKTRAKESKTFRGIASLIEKCGQYEPEQIQAMKRWLDSDDTAALVAHREFVDLRTYVFQHGQSEYTRTRFYVNGIVLSTEPHFELVDARDKPRKQRNDSYSDPLADNGTWKIFGKYR
;
A
#
# COMPACT_ATOMS: atom_id res chain seq x y z
N MET A 1 16.19 -13.40 16.24
CA MET A 1 15.62 -14.05 15.03
C MET A 1 14.12 -14.05 15.24
N GLN A 2 13.34 -13.44 14.35
CA GLN A 2 11.91 -13.30 14.54
C GLN A 2 11.25 -14.69 14.51
N ASP A 3 10.42 -15.00 15.51
CA ASP A 3 9.79 -16.32 15.62
C ASP A 3 8.77 -16.51 14.48
N ALA A 4 9.20 -17.22 13.44
CA ALA A 4 8.39 -17.44 12.24
C ALA A 4 7.08 -18.19 12.54
N ILE A 5 7.08 -19.07 13.55
CA ILE A 5 5.88 -19.82 13.97
C ILE A 5 4.91 -18.86 14.65
N ALA A 6 5.40 -18.02 15.57
CA ALA A 6 4.58 -17.03 16.25
C ALA A 6 3.97 -16.01 15.26
N VAL A 7 4.76 -15.54 14.29
CA VAL A 7 4.27 -14.63 13.23
C VAL A 7 3.21 -15.31 12.36
N GLN A 8 3.38 -16.57 12.00
CA GLN A 8 2.40 -17.30 11.19
C GLN A 8 1.10 -17.59 11.96
N SER A 9 1.21 -17.91 13.25
CA SER A 9 0.06 -18.05 14.15
C SER A 9 -0.72 -16.74 14.27
N LEU A 10 -0.02 -15.62 14.54
CA LEU A 10 -0.62 -14.29 14.59
C LEU A 10 -1.37 -13.93 13.29
N LYS A 11 -0.79 -14.20 12.12
CA LYS A 11 -1.44 -13.96 10.83
C LYS A 11 -2.73 -14.76 10.67
N SER A 12 -2.74 -16.01 11.12
CA SER A 12 -3.93 -16.87 11.06
C SER A 12 -5.04 -16.34 11.96
N ASP A 13 -4.69 -15.93 13.18
CA ASP A 13 -5.65 -15.35 14.14
C ASP A 13 -6.24 -14.02 13.62
N ILE A 14 -5.40 -13.15 13.05
CA ILE A 14 -5.83 -11.90 12.41
C ILE A 14 -6.79 -12.21 11.25
N ALA A 15 -6.45 -13.17 10.39
CA ALA A 15 -7.30 -13.53 9.27
C ALA A 15 -8.66 -14.07 9.74
N LEU A 16 -8.68 -14.92 10.77
CA LEU A 16 -9.91 -15.47 11.33
C LEU A 16 -10.78 -14.36 11.94
N LEU A 17 -10.21 -13.45 12.75
CA LEU A 17 -10.97 -12.34 13.31
C LEU A 17 -11.52 -11.44 12.20
N ARG A 18 -10.68 -11.09 11.22
CA ARG A 18 -11.09 -10.24 10.09
C ARG A 18 -12.27 -10.83 9.32
N GLN A 19 -12.30 -12.14 9.09
CA GLN A 19 -13.45 -12.78 8.40
C GLN A 19 -14.78 -12.58 9.13
N ASN A 20 -14.76 -12.42 10.45
CA ASN A 20 -15.97 -12.33 11.27
C ASN A 20 -16.43 -10.89 11.50
N ILE A 21 -15.50 -9.94 11.63
CA ILE A 21 -15.82 -8.57 12.11
C ILE A 21 -15.45 -7.47 11.11
N TRP A 22 -14.94 -7.82 9.92
CA TRP A 22 -14.59 -6.87 8.87
C TRP A 22 -15.46 -7.09 7.63
N PRO A 23 -16.09 -6.04 7.06
CA PRO A 23 -16.03 -4.65 7.47
C PRO A 23 -16.83 -4.35 8.76
N PRO A 24 -16.48 -3.30 9.51
CA PRO A 24 -17.23 -2.90 10.71
C PRO A 24 -18.68 -2.53 10.35
N ALA A 25 -19.65 -3.19 10.98
CA ALA A 25 -21.07 -3.00 10.68
C ALA A 25 -21.65 -1.67 11.20
N ASN A 26 -21.09 -1.14 12.30
CA ASN A 26 -21.64 0.02 13.02
C ASN A 26 -20.89 1.33 12.72
N LEU A 27 -20.00 1.34 11.73
CA LEU A 27 -19.24 2.54 11.36
C LEU A 27 -19.68 3.04 9.98
N ALA A 28 -19.66 4.36 9.81
CA ALA A 28 -19.86 4.96 8.50
C ALA A 28 -18.70 4.56 7.57
N ASN A 29 -18.98 4.47 6.28
CA ASN A 29 -18.02 4.06 5.26
C ASN A 29 -17.80 5.18 4.23
N VAL A 30 -16.57 5.30 3.74
CA VAL A 30 -16.28 6.08 2.54
C VAL A 30 -16.56 5.21 1.32
N GLU A 31 -17.52 5.63 0.50
CA GLU A 31 -18.03 4.83 -0.62
C GLU A 31 -16.92 4.29 -1.54
N GLY A 32 -16.93 2.96 -1.69
CA GLY A 32 -16.00 2.23 -2.55
C GLY A 32 -14.57 2.13 -2.01
N LEU A 33 -14.32 2.54 -0.75
CA LEU A 33 -13.00 2.47 -0.11
C LEU A 33 -13.08 1.77 1.25
N PRO A 34 -12.06 1.00 1.67
CA PRO A 34 -12.03 0.35 2.97
C PRO A 34 -11.61 1.34 4.07
N ILE A 35 -12.30 2.48 4.14
CA ILE A 35 -12.11 3.53 5.14
C ILE A 35 -13.43 3.65 5.90
N TYR A 36 -13.37 3.45 7.20
CA TYR A 36 -14.51 3.47 8.10
C TYR A 36 -14.29 4.52 9.18
N TYR A 37 -15.36 5.16 9.64
CA TYR A 37 -15.27 6.23 10.64
C TYR A 37 -16.51 6.29 11.52
N GLY A 38 -16.34 6.82 12.72
CA GLY A 38 -17.43 6.99 13.68
C GLY A 38 -17.03 7.87 14.84
N SER A 39 -17.90 7.91 15.85
CA SER A 39 -17.61 8.56 17.12
C SER A 39 -16.47 7.84 17.86
N LYS A 40 -15.87 8.55 18.83
CA LYS A 40 -14.83 7.96 19.68
C LYS A 40 -15.29 6.67 20.36
N VAL A 41 -16.53 6.63 20.85
CA VAL A 41 -17.07 5.47 21.58
C VAL A 41 -17.19 4.26 20.65
N GLU A 42 -17.80 4.42 19.48
CA GLU A 42 -18.00 3.31 18.52
C GLU A 42 -16.67 2.74 18.04
N VAL A 43 -15.68 3.61 17.80
CA VAL A 43 -14.36 3.19 17.33
C VAL A 43 -13.55 2.56 18.45
N ASP A 44 -13.62 3.06 19.68
CA ASP A 44 -12.97 2.45 20.84
C ASP A 44 -13.54 1.04 21.10
N GLU A 45 -14.86 0.87 20.98
CA GLU A 45 -15.52 -0.45 21.08
C GLU A 45 -15.07 -1.40 19.97
N TYR A 46 -14.96 -0.93 18.73
CA TYR A 46 -14.45 -1.74 17.63
C TYR A 46 -12.96 -2.08 17.82
N TYR A 47 -12.15 -1.12 18.24
CA TYR A 47 -10.71 -1.30 18.49
C TYR A 47 -10.43 -2.35 19.56
N ARG A 48 -11.25 -2.42 20.63
CA ARG A 48 -11.12 -3.43 21.70
C ARG A 48 -11.14 -4.87 21.18
N GLN A 49 -11.85 -5.13 20.08
CA GLN A 49 -11.89 -6.46 19.46
C GLN A 49 -10.53 -6.86 18.86
N TRP A 50 -9.72 -5.88 18.46
CA TRP A 50 -8.42 -6.05 17.84
C TRP A 50 -7.24 -5.96 18.82
N THR A 51 -7.44 -5.34 20.00
CA THR A 51 -6.36 -4.97 20.93
C THR A 51 -5.40 -6.12 21.24
N GLY A 52 -5.91 -7.31 21.57
CA GLY A 52 -5.05 -8.45 21.90
C GLY A 52 -4.16 -8.92 20.73
N LEU A 53 -4.63 -8.78 19.48
CA LEU A 53 -3.82 -9.13 18.30
C LEU A 53 -2.83 -8.02 17.94
N ILE A 54 -3.21 -6.76 18.16
CA ILE A 54 -2.34 -5.60 17.95
C ILE A 54 -1.18 -5.63 18.95
N GLU A 55 -1.46 -5.88 20.23
CA GLU A 55 -0.43 -5.97 21.26
C GLU A 55 0.55 -7.11 20.99
N ARG A 56 0.04 -8.31 20.66
CA ARG A 56 0.89 -9.44 20.22
C ARG A 56 1.75 -9.07 19.01
N ALA A 57 1.22 -8.30 18.07
CA ALA A 57 1.98 -7.83 16.92
C ALA A 57 3.05 -6.82 17.33
N GLN A 58 2.75 -5.88 18.22
CA GLN A 58 3.73 -4.92 18.74
C GLN A 58 4.87 -5.67 19.45
N ASP A 59 4.58 -6.64 20.31
CA ASP A 59 5.59 -7.42 21.01
C ASP A 59 6.50 -8.21 20.07
N LEU A 60 5.94 -8.81 19.00
CA LEU A 60 6.69 -9.59 18.02
C LEU A 60 7.54 -8.76 17.05
N PHE A 61 7.19 -7.48 16.87
CA PHE A 61 7.83 -6.58 15.91
C PHE A 61 8.55 -5.38 16.56
N GLN A 62 8.53 -5.30 17.89
CA GLN A 62 9.27 -4.29 18.65
C GLN A 62 10.77 -4.36 18.31
N PRO A 63 11.39 -3.25 17.86
CA PRO A 63 12.83 -3.22 17.63
C PRO A 63 13.62 -3.48 18.91
N PHE A 64 14.73 -4.20 18.77
CA PHE A 64 15.61 -4.49 19.89
C PHE A 64 16.26 -3.18 20.38
N MET A 65 16.17 -2.90 21.69
CA MET A 65 16.68 -1.68 22.36
C MET A 65 15.87 -0.38 22.17
N GLU A 66 14.63 -0.44 21.66
CA GLU A 66 13.73 0.73 21.70
C GLU A 66 12.79 0.64 22.91
N ASP A 67 12.87 1.64 23.79
CA ASP A 67 12.03 1.74 24.99
C ASP A 67 10.60 2.22 24.66
N GLU A 68 10.42 2.95 23.55
CA GLU A 68 9.11 3.41 23.11
C GLU A 68 8.35 2.29 22.40
N LYS A 69 7.12 2.01 22.84
CA LYS A 69 6.26 1.01 22.21
C LYS A 69 5.97 1.38 20.76
N LEU A 70 6.23 0.47 19.83
CA LEU A 70 5.96 0.64 18.40
C LEU A 70 4.50 1.03 18.18
N ASP A 71 4.24 2.15 17.50
CA ASP A 71 2.88 2.53 17.14
C ASP A 71 2.24 1.46 16.23
N ALA A 72 1.00 1.08 16.54
CA ALA A 72 0.24 0.09 15.80
C ALA A 72 0.09 0.45 14.31
N VAL A 73 0.04 1.75 13.96
CA VAL A 73 -0.03 2.18 12.55
C VAL A 73 1.26 1.94 11.77
N HIS A 74 2.36 1.66 12.47
CA HIS A 74 3.67 1.32 11.89
C HIS A 74 3.94 -0.19 11.85
N LEU A 75 3.02 -1.02 12.34
CA LEU A 75 3.11 -2.47 12.19
C LEU A 75 3.17 -2.87 10.71
N PRO A 76 3.86 -3.99 10.37
CA PRO A 76 4.01 -4.38 8.98
C PRO A 76 2.68 -4.65 8.27
N SER A 77 2.50 -4.03 7.10
CA SER A 77 1.25 -4.09 6.34
C SER A 77 0.82 -5.52 5.98
N HIS A 78 1.78 -6.43 5.84
CA HIS A 78 1.54 -7.84 5.50
C HIS A 78 0.91 -8.67 6.63
N LEU A 79 0.76 -8.09 7.84
CA LEU A 79 -0.06 -8.66 8.91
C LEU A 79 -1.56 -8.47 8.66
N ASN A 80 -1.94 -7.52 7.80
CA ASN A 80 -3.33 -7.25 7.42
C ASN A 80 -4.25 -6.79 8.58
N LEU A 81 -3.67 -6.21 9.63
CA LEU A 81 -4.41 -5.50 10.69
C LEU A 81 -5.04 -4.22 10.14
N PRO A 82 -6.25 -3.82 10.55
CA PRO A 82 -6.77 -2.48 10.26
C PRO A 82 -5.87 -1.38 10.85
N LEU A 83 -5.77 -0.25 10.16
CA LEU A 83 -5.07 0.92 10.67
C LEU A 83 -6.04 1.81 11.43
N PHE A 84 -5.77 2.04 12.71
CA PHE A 84 -6.60 2.88 13.56
C PHE A 84 -5.99 4.28 13.70
N TYR A 85 -6.78 5.31 13.45
CA TYR A 85 -6.42 6.69 13.76
C TYR A 85 -7.47 7.27 14.70
N PHE A 86 -7.02 7.86 15.79
CA PHE A 86 -7.89 8.47 16.79
C PHE A 86 -7.81 9.99 16.72
N HIS A 87 -8.89 10.66 17.13
CA HIS A 87 -8.99 12.11 17.18
C HIS A 87 -8.69 12.75 15.81
N VAL A 88 -9.47 12.39 14.79
CA VAL A 88 -9.23 12.83 13.41
C VAL A 88 -10.12 14.03 13.09
N ASP A 89 -9.50 15.16 12.74
CA ASP A 89 -10.20 16.37 12.29
C ASP A 89 -10.56 16.29 10.81
N ARG A 90 -9.70 15.67 10.00
CA ARG A 90 -9.89 15.64 8.55
C ARG A 90 -9.16 14.47 7.91
N ILE A 91 -9.76 13.92 6.86
CA ILE A 91 -9.00 13.15 5.88
C ILE A 91 -9.07 13.78 4.50
N ARG A 92 -8.02 13.57 3.73
CA ARG A 92 -8.00 13.88 2.30
C ARG A 92 -7.59 12.67 1.49
N ILE A 93 -8.43 12.27 0.55
CA ILE A 93 -8.19 11.14 -0.33
C ILE A 93 -7.74 11.69 -1.68
N ASN A 94 -6.54 11.31 -2.11
CA ASN A 94 -5.98 11.77 -3.39
C ASN A 94 -5.78 10.58 -4.33
N LYS A 95 -6.15 10.79 -5.59
CA LYS A 95 -5.80 9.90 -6.71
C LYS A 95 -4.52 10.37 -7.38
N THR A 96 -3.50 9.51 -7.38
CA THR A 96 -2.22 9.81 -8.04
C THR A 96 -1.94 8.72 -9.08
N ARG A 97 -1.50 9.13 -10.28
CA ARG A 97 -0.92 8.18 -11.23
C ARG A 97 0.46 7.79 -10.72
N ALA A 98 0.67 6.50 -10.50
CA ALA A 98 1.95 5.93 -10.09
C ALA A 98 2.41 4.91 -11.14
N LYS A 99 3.65 4.45 -10.98
CA LYS A 99 4.19 3.37 -11.78
C LYS A 99 4.92 2.36 -10.92
N GLU A 100 4.81 1.11 -11.30
CA GLU A 100 5.64 0.02 -10.82
C GLU A 100 6.81 -0.13 -11.78
N SER A 101 8.03 -0.19 -11.26
CA SER A 101 9.26 -0.36 -12.05
C SER A 101 9.99 -1.62 -11.63
N LYS A 102 10.28 -2.52 -12.57
CA LYS A 102 11.06 -3.74 -12.35
C LYS A 102 12.20 -3.83 -13.35
N THR A 103 13.38 -4.26 -12.91
CA THR A 103 14.56 -4.43 -13.77
C THR A 103 14.81 -5.91 -14.04
N PHE A 104 15.11 -6.23 -15.30
CA PHE A 104 15.36 -7.58 -15.78
C PHE A 104 16.65 -7.62 -16.59
N ARG A 105 17.35 -8.75 -16.50
CA ARG A 105 18.54 -9.07 -17.31
C ARG A 105 18.33 -10.26 -18.24
N GLY A 106 17.12 -10.80 -18.28
CA GLY A 106 16.78 -11.95 -19.09
C GLY A 106 15.34 -11.88 -19.54
N ILE A 107 15.11 -12.28 -20.79
CA ILE A 107 13.78 -12.28 -21.41
C ILE A 107 12.84 -13.27 -20.73
N ALA A 108 13.33 -14.45 -20.34
CA ALA A 108 12.50 -15.47 -19.72
C ALA A 108 11.85 -15.00 -18.42
N SER A 109 12.63 -14.39 -17.51
CA SER A 109 12.10 -13.86 -16.24
C SER A 109 11.23 -12.61 -16.45
N LEU A 110 11.51 -11.81 -17.48
CA LEU A 110 10.64 -10.71 -17.89
C LEU A 110 9.27 -11.23 -18.32
N ILE A 111 9.23 -12.22 -19.22
CA ILE A 111 7.97 -12.80 -19.72
C ILE A 111 7.18 -13.46 -18.59
N GLU A 112 7.86 -14.19 -17.70
CA GLU A 112 7.24 -14.82 -16.54
C GLU A 112 6.52 -13.80 -15.64
N LYS A 113 7.06 -12.59 -15.49
CA LYS A 113 6.50 -11.55 -14.60
C LYS A 113 5.59 -10.54 -15.29
N CYS A 114 5.84 -10.23 -16.56
CA CYS A 114 5.18 -9.14 -17.27
C CYS A 114 4.24 -9.62 -18.38
N GLY A 115 4.20 -10.93 -18.65
CA GLY A 115 3.39 -11.52 -19.71
C GLY A 115 4.09 -11.55 -21.06
N GLN A 116 3.33 -11.97 -22.08
CA GLN A 116 3.83 -12.12 -23.45
C GLN A 116 3.88 -10.78 -24.18
N TYR A 117 4.69 -10.75 -25.24
CA TYR A 117 4.87 -9.63 -26.17
C TYR A 117 4.96 -10.20 -27.59
N GLU A 118 4.79 -9.33 -28.58
CA GLU A 118 4.91 -9.74 -29.98
C GLU A 118 6.34 -10.21 -30.31
N PRO A 119 6.51 -11.17 -31.23
CA PRO A 119 7.82 -11.72 -31.57
C PRO A 119 8.89 -10.68 -31.91
N GLU A 120 8.52 -9.62 -32.63
CA GLU A 120 9.42 -8.53 -33.04
C GLU A 120 9.88 -7.71 -31.83
N GLN A 121 8.99 -7.49 -30.87
CA GLN A 121 9.30 -6.81 -29.60
C GLN A 121 10.24 -7.68 -28.75
N ILE A 122 10.02 -9.00 -28.70
CA ILE A 122 10.93 -9.95 -28.04
C ILE A 122 12.32 -9.87 -28.67
N GLN A 123 12.41 -9.81 -30.00
CA GLN A 123 13.70 -9.64 -30.70
C GLN A 123 14.36 -8.29 -30.42
N ALA A 124 13.59 -7.19 -30.33
CA ALA A 124 14.14 -5.88 -29.95
C ALA A 124 14.73 -5.89 -28.54
N MET A 125 14.02 -6.49 -27.57
CA MET A 125 14.49 -6.64 -26.20
C MET A 125 15.76 -7.52 -26.10
N LYS A 126 15.85 -8.61 -26.88
CA LYS A 126 17.07 -9.44 -26.96
C LYS A 126 18.26 -8.64 -27.51
N ARG A 127 18.07 -7.98 -28.66
CA ARG A 127 19.10 -7.13 -29.27
C ARG A 127 19.62 -6.06 -28.31
N TRP A 128 18.74 -5.49 -27.48
CA TRP A 128 19.16 -4.54 -26.45
C TRP A 128 20.06 -5.19 -25.40
N LEU A 129 19.66 -6.34 -24.84
CA LEU A 129 20.46 -7.05 -23.85
C LEU A 129 21.81 -7.51 -24.40
N ASP A 130 21.84 -7.90 -25.68
CA ASP A 130 23.07 -8.33 -26.37
C ASP A 130 23.96 -7.14 -26.80
N SER A 131 23.50 -5.89 -26.65
CA SER A 131 24.23 -4.71 -27.12
C SER A 131 25.38 -4.30 -26.20
N ASP A 132 25.29 -4.61 -24.90
CA ASP A 132 26.27 -4.21 -23.89
C ASP A 132 26.13 -5.08 -22.62
N ASP A 133 27.23 -5.43 -21.96
CA ASP A 133 27.24 -6.27 -20.75
C ASP A 133 26.53 -5.63 -19.54
N THR A 134 26.31 -4.31 -19.58
CA THR A 134 25.58 -3.54 -18.58
C THR A 134 24.13 -3.29 -18.96
N ALA A 135 23.71 -3.66 -20.17
CA ALA A 135 22.35 -3.47 -20.64
C ALA A 135 21.35 -4.23 -19.77
N ALA A 136 20.26 -3.56 -19.45
CA ALA A 136 19.13 -4.12 -18.74
C ALA A 136 17.81 -3.65 -19.36
N LEU A 137 16.75 -4.38 -19.07
CA LEU A 137 15.38 -4.02 -19.42
C LEU A 137 14.66 -3.53 -18.18
N VAL A 138 13.94 -2.42 -18.31
CA VAL A 138 13.09 -1.90 -17.23
C VAL A 138 11.64 -1.98 -17.66
N ALA A 139 10.84 -2.75 -16.92
CA ALA A 139 9.41 -2.85 -17.12
C ALA A 139 8.68 -1.81 -16.27
N HIS A 140 7.82 -1.03 -16.90
CA HIS A 140 6.91 -0.08 -16.26
C HIS A 140 5.47 -0.51 -16.44
N ARG A 141 4.72 -0.54 -15.33
CA ARG A 141 3.27 -0.65 -15.34
C ARG A 141 2.67 0.54 -14.62
N GLU A 142 1.87 1.33 -15.33
CA GLU A 142 1.12 2.42 -14.71
C GLU A 142 -0.04 1.87 -13.88
N PHE A 143 -0.29 2.48 -12.74
CA PHE A 143 -1.46 2.17 -11.93
C PHE A 143 -1.97 3.40 -11.19
N VAL A 144 -3.22 3.32 -10.74
CA VAL A 144 -3.82 4.33 -9.87
C VAL A 144 -3.45 4.01 -8.43
N ASP A 145 -2.76 4.94 -7.78
CA ASP A 145 -2.41 4.85 -6.37
C ASP A 145 -3.26 5.85 -5.58
N LEU A 146 -4.16 5.33 -4.76
CA LEU A 146 -4.94 6.08 -3.79
C LEU A 146 -4.18 6.11 -2.47
N ARG A 147 -4.07 7.30 -1.92
CA ARG A 147 -3.53 7.52 -0.58
C ARG A 147 -4.47 8.43 0.19
N THR A 148 -4.52 8.19 1.49
CA THR A 148 -5.23 9.04 2.43
C THR A 148 -4.20 9.82 3.24
N TYR A 149 -4.50 11.10 3.45
CA TYR A 149 -3.77 12.02 4.30
C TYR A 149 -4.66 12.23 5.52
N VAL A 150 -4.22 11.74 6.68
CA VAL A 150 -4.98 11.80 7.93
C VAL A 150 -4.44 12.95 8.77
N PHE A 151 -5.30 13.90 9.11
CA PHE A 151 -4.99 15.04 9.97
C PHE A 151 -5.61 14.79 11.35
N GLN A 152 -4.75 14.58 12.34
CA GLN A 152 -5.18 14.32 13.72
C GLN A 152 -5.17 15.60 14.54
N HIS A 153 -6.09 15.67 15.49
CA HIS A 153 -6.28 16.80 16.38
C HIS A 153 -5.03 17.10 17.19
N GLY A 154 -4.65 18.37 17.21
CA GLY A 154 -3.43 18.83 17.89
C GLY A 154 -2.12 18.45 17.19
N GLN A 155 -2.17 17.76 16.04
CA GLN A 155 -0.98 17.44 15.24
C GLN A 155 -0.82 18.45 14.11
N SER A 156 0.40 18.96 13.94
CA SER A 156 0.74 19.92 12.87
C SER A 156 0.93 19.23 11.52
N GLU A 157 1.42 17.99 11.53
CA GLU A 157 1.69 17.19 10.34
C GLU A 157 0.57 16.15 10.11
N TYR A 158 0.39 15.78 8.85
CA TYR A 158 -0.52 14.70 8.47
C TYR A 158 0.23 13.37 8.35
N THR A 159 -0.49 12.27 8.61
CA THR A 159 0.01 10.92 8.34
C THR A 159 -0.46 10.48 6.95
N ARG A 160 0.50 10.16 6.07
CA ARG A 160 0.21 9.70 4.70
C ARG A 160 0.19 8.18 4.66
N THR A 161 -0.97 7.62 4.35
CA THR A 161 -1.24 6.20 4.57
C THR A 161 -1.78 5.49 3.33
N ARG A 162 -1.29 4.25 3.12
CA ARG A 162 -1.86 3.27 2.18
C ARG A 162 -2.81 2.36 2.94
N PHE A 163 -3.93 1.99 2.33
CA PHE A 163 -5.02 1.36 3.07
C PHE A 163 -5.72 0.21 2.33
N TYR A 164 -5.27 -0.14 1.13
CA TYR A 164 -5.96 -1.15 0.31
C TYR A 164 -6.02 -2.54 0.94
N VAL A 165 -4.95 -2.94 1.63
CA VAL A 165 -4.84 -4.26 2.26
C VAL A 165 -5.49 -4.19 3.65
N ASN A 166 -4.95 -3.32 4.48
CA ASN A 166 -5.31 -3.18 5.89
C ASN A 166 -6.73 -2.63 6.11
N GLY A 167 -7.14 -1.66 5.30
CA GLY A 167 -8.24 -0.75 5.62
C GLY A 167 -7.86 0.27 6.69
N ILE A 168 -8.69 1.29 6.86
CA ILE A 168 -8.54 2.34 7.88
C ILE A 168 -9.82 2.42 8.70
N VAL A 169 -9.68 2.65 10.00
CA VAL A 169 -10.76 2.97 10.95
C VAL A 169 -10.41 4.28 11.67
N LEU A 170 -11.33 5.25 11.68
CA LEU A 170 -11.12 6.60 12.19
C LEU A 170 -12.09 6.94 13.31
N SER A 171 -11.58 7.29 14.49
CA SER A 171 -12.36 8.07 15.47
C SER A 171 -12.27 9.55 15.09
N THR A 172 -13.43 10.17 14.94
CA THR A 172 -13.57 11.51 14.35
C THR A 172 -13.97 12.56 15.37
N GLU A 173 -13.47 13.78 15.18
CA GLU A 173 -13.89 14.94 15.96
C GLU A 173 -15.23 15.50 15.46
N PRO A 174 -15.99 16.29 16.25
CA PRO A 174 -17.32 16.77 15.88
C PRO A 174 -17.40 17.57 14.56
N HIS A 175 -16.29 18.18 14.13
CA HIS A 175 -16.18 18.96 12.89
C HIS A 175 -15.40 18.22 11.80
N PHE A 176 -15.44 16.89 11.82
CA PHE A 176 -14.70 16.06 10.87
C PHE A 176 -15.01 16.38 9.40
N GLU A 177 -13.95 16.58 8.62
CA GLU A 177 -14.05 16.85 7.19
C GLU A 177 -13.52 15.67 6.35
N LEU A 178 -14.37 15.16 5.46
CA LEU A 178 -14.01 14.17 4.44
C LEU A 178 -13.77 14.88 3.09
N VAL A 179 -12.51 15.07 2.71
CA VAL A 179 -12.15 15.66 1.42
C VAL A 179 -11.81 14.58 0.40
N ASP A 180 -12.76 14.23 -0.45
CA ASP A 180 -12.51 13.35 -1.59
C ASP A 180 -12.03 14.15 -2.81
N ALA A 181 -10.74 14.05 -3.11
CA ALA A 181 -10.10 14.71 -4.26
C ALA A 181 -9.72 13.70 -5.35
N ARG A 182 -10.39 12.54 -5.44
CA ARG A 182 -10.12 11.53 -6.47
C ARG A 182 -10.31 12.05 -7.91
N ASP A 183 -11.18 13.03 -8.11
CA ASP A 183 -11.47 13.62 -9.42
C ASP A 183 -10.49 14.72 -9.85
N LYS A 184 -9.56 15.11 -8.96
CA LYS A 184 -8.50 16.09 -9.24
C LYS A 184 -7.13 15.41 -9.25
N PRO A 185 -6.84 14.56 -10.26
CA PRO A 185 -5.59 13.80 -10.29
C PRO A 185 -4.39 14.74 -10.31
N ARG A 186 -3.39 14.46 -9.46
CA ARG A 186 -2.14 15.23 -9.48
C ARG A 186 -1.43 15.05 -10.82
N LYS A 187 -0.77 16.13 -11.27
CA LYS A 187 0.09 16.15 -12.47
C LYS A 187 1.09 15.00 -12.39
N GLN A 188 1.19 14.23 -13.47
CA GLN A 188 2.19 13.16 -13.63
C GLN A 188 3.60 13.80 -13.52
N ARG A 189 4.49 13.16 -12.75
CA ARG A 189 5.90 13.57 -12.72
C ARG A 189 6.53 13.19 -14.06
N ASN A 190 7.49 13.99 -14.54
CA ASN A 190 8.24 13.65 -15.75
C ASN A 190 8.89 12.27 -15.58
N ASP A 191 8.70 11.42 -16.59
CA ASP A 191 9.37 10.13 -16.66
C ASP A 191 10.71 10.30 -17.38
N SER A 192 11.73 9.59 -16.92
CA SER A 192 13.08 9.59 -17.50
C SER A 192 13.21 8.64 -18.69
N TYR A 193 12.20 7.79 -18.92
CA TYR A 193 12.21 6.81 -20.01
C TYR A 193 11.18 7.21 -21.07
N SER A 194 11.67 7.41 -22.29
CA SER A 194 10.87 7.55 -23.51
C SER A 194 11.10 6.32 -24.39
N ASP A 195 10.23 6.10 -25.37
CA ASP A 195 10.43 5.13 -26.47
C ASP A 195 10.56 3.66 -26.02
N PRO A 196 9.44 3.01 -25.66
CA PRO A 196 9.46 1.62 -25.21
C PRO A 196 9.89 0.66 -26.34
N LEU A 197 10.74 -0.32 -26.00
CA LEU A 197 11.12 -1.45 -26.85
C LEU A 197 9.96 -2.44 -27.06
N ALA A 198 9.06 -2.53 -26.08
CA ALA A 198 7.91 -3.41 -26.10
C ALA A 198 6.76 -2.81 -25.27
N ASP A 199 5.52 -3.08 -25.68
CA ASP A 199 4.30 -2.69 -24.98
C ASP A 199 3.24 -3.77 -25.21
N ASN A 200 2.67 -4.31 -24.14
CA ASN A 200 1.56 -5.28 -24.21
C ASN A 200 0.24 -4.73 -23.64
N GLY A 201 0.12 -3.41 -23.54
CA GLY A 201 -1.04 -2.71 -23.00
C GLY A 201 -1.08 -2.65 -21.47
N THR A 202 -0.30 -3.48 -20.77
CA THR A 202 -0.16 -3.44 -19.31
C THR A 202 1.24 -3.00 -18.89
N TRP A 203 2.26 -3.58 -19.51
CA TRP A 203 3.66 -3.33 -19.24
C TRP A 203 4.32 -2.73 -20.47
N LYS A 204 5.09 -1.66 -20.24
CA LYS A 204 5.99 -1.03 -21.20
C LYS A 204 7.42 -1.36 -20.82
N ILE A 205 8.22 -1.85 -21.76
CA ILE A 205 9.60 -2.23 -21.53
C ILE A 205 10.52 -1.19 -22.16
N PHE A 206 11.48 -0.71 -21.40
CA PHE A 206 12.48 0.27 -21.83
C PHE A 206 13.89 -0.32 -21.73
N GLY A 207 14.76 0.15 -22.62
CA GLY A 207 16.19 -0.09 -22.49
C GLY A 207 16.78 0.78 -21.38
N LYS A 208 17.69 0.21 -20.59
CA LYS A 208 18.47 0.94 -19.59
C LYS A 208 19.94 0.52 -19.68
N TYR A 209 20.82 1.52 -19.73
CA TYR A 209 22.24 1.37 -19.40
C TYR A 209 22.47 1.73 -17.93
N ARG A 210 23.56 1.23 -17.35
CA ARG A 210 23.87 1.45 -15.94
C ARG A 210 24.41 2.84 -15.67
#